data_AF-A0A4Y8PHC5-F1
#
_entry.id   AF-A0A4Y8PHC5-F1
#
_cell.length_a   1.000
_cell.length_b   1.000
_cell.length_c   1.000
_cell.angle_alpha   90.00
_cell.angle_beta   90.00
_cell.angle_gamma   90.00
#
_symmetry.space_group_name_H-M   'P 1'
#
loop_
_entity.id
_entity.type
_entity.pdbx_description
1 polymer ?
#
loop_
_entity_poly.entity_id
_entity_poly.type
_entity_poly.pdbx_seq_one_letter_code
_entity_poly.pdbx_strand_id
1 'polypeptide(L)'
;MGRFVIKRLFLFFILQLFFVFCLSLQQGISAPSSKSSPLVPQDLFLDIYVTIQEGDRSLEKHDYREASSKYKEAESKLLELKKSNPKWEPRLVDYRLKYVQDKEQEIQKRLAGLPVSETQPSIAEESAENKALENRLKEIEDKLASLEKERSQSSTNPETNKQAMELQNLFQTLQKELVQAKAARKKQLEAQQERINELTASVSSLQKELAQAQSQNRDKSEVLGLQKRLNELEEELRRANAMKTNAKLAESEVAKMRDLTQKVQSLELALQHMKDEQLQIIQKNLEQSTKAKQVVLLEERVQQLETELAQAKQEQYRMAQLNPSLVDYQQLNILKEHMQKIEQQMEKLSKKSEIQSLQTRTTENATEMEALKSRVNKLEEELARSKKREEQLLGSVTSQNVALQKRVIELEQQLAKEKEKMLARNQPLGLNHQSSSSLALPSTESRSEQLQEVSPPLEQKEVKENPKEQPGQLKSGSQISSSQTHPKKRRTHRSRSAEEELVHSWRKVRREFISLFR
;
A
#
# COMPACT_ATOMS: atom_id res chain seq x y z
N MET A 1 45.92 3.70 43.83
CA MET A 1 45.03 3.40 42.69
C MET A 1 45.00 4.45 41.56
N GLY A 2 45.53 5.68 41.74
CA GLY A 2 45.41 6.74 40.70
C GLY A 2 46.25 6.59 39.42
N ARG A 3 47.33 5.80 39.41
CA ARG A 3 48.22 5.68 38.23
C ARG A 3 47.71 4.74 37.13
N PHE A 4 46.73 3.88 37.44
CA PHE A 4 46.18 2.92 36.46
C PHE A 4 45.04 3.52 35.62
N VAL A 5 44.32 4.50 36.17
CA VAL A 5 43.18 5.14 35.47
C VAL A 5 43.66 6.08 34.38
N ILE A 6 44.77 6.80 34.62
CA ILE A 6 45.35 7.75 33.65
C ILE A 6 45.86 7.04 32.40
N LYS A 7 46.44 5.83 32.53
CA LYS A 7 46.90 5.05 31.37
C LYS A 7 45.76 4.52 30.50
N ARG A 8 44.59 4.20 31.10
CA ARG A 8 43.42 3.74 30.34
C ARG A 8 42.71 4.87 29.59
N LEU A 9 42.64 6.07 30.17
CA LEU A 9 42.11 7.23 29.45
C LEU A 9 43.01 7.65 28.27
N PHE A 10 44.33 7.59 28.45
CA PHE A 10 45.28 7.97 27.40
C PHE A 10 45.24 7.01 26.21
N LEU A 11 45.08 5.70 26.44
CA LEU A 11 44.96 4.71 25.36
C LEU A 11 43.66 4.89 24.55
N PHE A 12 42.56 5.26 25.21
CA PHE A 12 41.28 5.50 24.56
C PHE A 12 41.31 6.74 23.66
N PHE A 13 42.04 7.78 24.07
CA PHE A 13 42.20 9.00 23.27
C PHE A 13 43.03 8.77 22.01
N ILE A 14 44.09 7.95 22.10
CA ILE A 14 44.90 7.56 20.94
C ILE A 14 44.07 6.70 19.96
N LEU A 15 43.22 5.79 20.48
CA LEU A 15 42.37 4.95 19.64
C LEU A 15 41.28 5.77 18.91
N GLN A 16 40.70 6.79 19.57
CA GLN A 16 39.73 7.68 18.92
C GLN A 16 40.36 8.57 17.85
N LEU A 17 41.57 9.10 18.09
CA LEU A 17 42.27 9.89 17.07
C LEU A 17 42.65 9.03 15.84
N PHE A 18 42.99 7.76 16.04
CA PHE A 18 43.24 6.83 14.93
C PHE A 18 41.97 6.51 14.13
N PHE A 19 40.83 6.38 14.81
CA PHE A 19 39.55 6.07 14.16
C PHE A 19 39.03 7.25 13.31
N VAL A 20 39.19 8.49 13.78
CA VAL A 20 38.82 9.69 13.02
C VAL A 20 39.79 9.93 11.84
N PHE A 21 41.08 9.61 12.00
CA PHE A 21 42.05 9.68 10.90
C PHE A 21 41.80 8.61 9.82
N CYS A 22 41.36 7.40 10.19
CA CYS A 22 40.99 6.36 9.23
C CYS A 22 39.71 6.69 8.45
N LEU A 23 38.69 7.29 9.07
CA LEU A 23 37.47 7.68 8.36
C LEU A 23 37.67 8.87 7.40
N SER A 24 38.71 9.69 7.62
CA SER A 24 39.00 10.85 6.77
C SER A 24 39.73 10.48 5.47
N LEU A 25 40.26 9.25 5.35
CA LEU A 25 40.94 8.77 4.14
C LEU A 25 39.99 8.07 3.13
N GLN A 26 38.70 7.93 3.42
CA GLN A 26 37.75 7.20 2.57
C GLN A 26 36.79 8.09 1.75
N GLN A 27 36.92 9.41 1.77
CA GLN A 27 36.04 10.32 1.02
C GLN A 27 36.78 11.20 -0.01
N GLY A 28 37.62 10.59 -0.86
CA GLY A 28 38.45 11.33 -1.82
C GLY A 28 38.79 10.65 -3.14
N ILE A 29 38.02 9.65 -3.60
CA ILE A 29 38.16 9.10 -4.96
C ILE A 29 36.76 8.88 -5.56
N SER A 30 36.13 9.96 -6.03
CA SER A 30 35.14 9.85 -7.09
C SER A 30 35.89 9.60 -8.38
N ALA A 31 36.02 8.32 -8.75
CA ALA A 31 36.55 7.93 -10.05
C ALA A 31 35.60 8.46 -11.14
N PRO A 32 36.11 9.16 -12.18
CA PRO A 32 35.32 9.45 -13.36
C PRO A 32 34.89 8.14 -14.01
N SER A 33 33.65 8.08 -14.46
CA SER A 33 33.08 7.03 -15.31
C SER A 33 34.15 6.50 -16.27
N SER A 34 34.60 5.28 -15.99
CA SER A 34 35.54 4.56 -16.83
C SER A 34 34.87 4.36 -18.17
N LYS A 35 35.31 5.13 -19.17
CA LYS A 35 35.37 4.62 -20.55
C LYS A 35 36.00 3.24 -20.42
N SER A 36 35.24 2.20 -20.71
CA SER A 36 35.70 0.81 -20.68
C SER A 36 37.06 0.78 -21.36
N SER A 37 38.11 0.57 -20.56
CA SER A 37 39.40 0.25 -21.16
C SER A 37 39.15 -0.97 -22.04
N PRO A 38 39.60 -0.98 -23.31
CA PRO A 38 39.41 -2.13 -24.18
C PRO A 38 39.92 -3.34 -23.41
N LEU A 39 39.01 -4.24 -23.00
CA LEU A 39 39.38 -5.40 -22.21
C LEU A 39 40.44 -6.14 -23.00
N VAL A 40 41.56 -6.45 -22.34
CA VAL A 40 42.64 -7.18 -22.97
C VAL A 40 42.05 -8.51 -23.43
N PRO A 41 42.23 -8.93 -24.71
CA PRO A 41 41.65 -10.17 -25.23
C PRO A 41 41.94 -11.40 -24.35
N GLN A 42 43.06 -11.37 -23.63
CA GLN A 42 43.44 -12.36 -22.62
C GLN A 42 42.42 -12.49 -21.48
N ASP A 43 41.92 -11.37 -20.94
CA ASP A 43 40.98 -11.34 -19.82
C ASP A 43 39.59 -11.81 -20.27
N LEU A 44 39.17 -11.39 -21.47
CA LEU A 44 37.94 -11.87 -22.09
C LEU A 44 37.97 -13.39 -22.28
N PHE A 45 39.10 -13.93 -22.74
CA PHE A 45 39.24 -15.36 -22.89
C PHE A 45 39.26 -16.11 -21.56
N LEU A 46 39.82 -15.52 -20.50
CA LEU A 46 39.79 -16.14 -19.18
C LEU A 46 38.35 -16.27 -18.66
N ASP A 47 37.52 -15.24 -18.83
CA ASP A 47 36.09 -15.29 -18.49
C ASP A 47 35.33 -16.35 -19.29
N ILE A 48 35.59 -16.42 -20.61
CA ILE A 48 35.06 -17.48 -21.47
C ILE A 48 35.46 -18.86 -20.94
N TYR A 49 36.71 -19.04 -20.56
CA TYR A 49 37.20 -20.33 -20.07
C TYR A 49 36.52 -20.75 -18.76
N VAL A 50 36.31 -19.81 -17.83
CA VAL A 50 35.55 -20.06 -16.59
C VAL A 50 34.11 -20.45 -16.93
N THR A 51 33.46 -19.75 -17.87
CA THR A 51 32.09 -20.08 -18.33
C THR A 51 32.02 -21.50 -18.90
N ILE A 52 33.02 -21.93 -19.69
CA ILE A 52 33.11 -23.31 -20.21
C ILE A 52 33.26 -24.32 -19.07
N GLN A 53 34.12 -24.05 -18.08
CA GLN A 53 34.30 -24.94 -16.92
C GLN A 53 33.03 -25.07 -16.08
N GLU A 54 32.24 -24.00 -15.94
CA GLU A 54 30.94 -24.06 -15.29
C GLU A 54 29.97 -24.96 -16.08
N GLY A 55 29.94 -24.82 -17.40
CA GLY A 55 29.17 -25.71 -18.28
C GLY A 55 29.58 -27.18 -18.14
N ASP A 56 30.89 -27.46 -18.11
CA ASP A 56 31.43 -28.81 -17.89
C ASP A 56 30.98 -29.38 -16.53
N ARG A 57 31.04 -28.59 -15.45
CA ARG A 57 30.58 -29.01 -14.11
C ARG A 57 29.08 -29.29 -14.07
N SER A 58 28.26 -28.47 -14.73
CA SER A 58 26.81 -28.71 -14.81
C SER A 58 26.50 -29.97 -15.63
N LEU A 59 27.29 -30.23 -16.69
CA LEU A 59 27.18 -31.45 -17.48
C LEU A 59 27.51 -32.70 -16.66
N GLU A 60 28.58 -32.68 -15.86
CA GLU A 60 28.94 -33.77 -14.95
C GLU A 60 27.84 -34.04 -13.90
N LYS A 61 27.18 -32.98 -13.43
CA LYS A 61 26.02 -33.07 -12.52
C LYS A 61 24.72 -33.53 -13.17
N HIS A 62 24.74 -33.82 -14.48
CA HIS A 62 23.57 -34.16 -15.28
C HIS A 62 22.51 -33.04 -15.34
N ASP A 63 22.89 -31.78 -15.05
CA ASP A 63 22.04 -30.62 -15.28
C ASP A 63 22.23 -30.12 -16.72
N TYR A 64 21.59 -30.83 -17.65
CA TYR A 64 21.70 -30.56 -19.09
C TYR A 64 21.15 -29.17 -19.47
N ARG A 65 20.22 -28.60 -18.69
CA ARG A 65 19.62 -27.29 -18.99
C ARG A 65 20.59 -26.18 -18.65
N GLU A 66 21.18 -26.22 -17.45
CA GLU A 66 22.20 -25.25 -17.04
C GLU A 66 23.45 -25.37 -17.91
N ALA A 67 23.92 -26.59 -18.17
CA ALA A 67 25.06 -26.84 -19.04
C ALA A 67 24.85 -26.23 -20.44
N SER A 68 23.67 -26.46 -21.06
CA SER A 68 23.35 -25.87 -22.37
C SER A 68 23.34 -24.35 -22.33
N SER A 69 22.86 -23.72 -21.25
CA SER A 69 22.88 -22.27 -21.12
C SER A 69 24.31 -21.71 -21.05
N LYS A 70 25.18 -22.35 -20.27
CA LYS A 70 26.58 -21.95 -20.10
C LYS A 70 27.40 -22.11 -21.39
N TYR A 71 27.19 -23.19 -22.12
CA TYR A 71 27.84 -23.39 -23.42
C TYR A 71 27.41 -22.34 -24.45
N LYS A 72 26.12 -21.97 -24.52
CA LYS A 72 25.65 -20.91 -25.41
C LYS A 72 26.24 -19.55 -25.09
N GLU A 73 26.36 -19.24 -23.80
CA GLU A 73 27.01 -18.02 -23.33
C GLU A 73 28.48 -17.99 -23.75
N ALA A 74 29.21 -19.09 -23.54
CA ALA A 74 30.60 -19.22 -23.96
C ALA A 74 30.77 -19.13 -25.48
N GLU A 75 29.86 -19.74 -26.26
CA GLU A 75 29.87 -19.65 -27.74
C GLU A 75 29.70 -18.19 -28.19
N SER A 76 28.72 -17.48 -27.64
CA SER A 76 28.47 -16.06 -27.95
C SER A 76 29.71 -15.19 -27.66
N LYS A 77 30.32 -15.35 -26.49
CA LYS A 77 31.52 -14.60 -26.10
C LYS A 77 32.74 -14.97 -26.98
N LEU A 78 32.90 -16.23 -27.38
CA LEU A 78 33.97 -16.65 -28.31
C LEU A 78 33.80 -16.04 -29.70
N LEU A 79 32.57 -15.98 -30.22
CA LEU A 79 32.26 -15.34 -31.50
C LEU A 79 32.53 -13.83 -31.44
N GLU A 80 32.19 -13.18 -30.34
CA GLU A 80 32.49 -11.77 -30.10
C GLU A 80 34.01 -11.52 -30.02
N LEU A 81 34.74 -12.36 -29.30
CA LEU A 81 36.21 -12.28 -29.21
C LEU A 81 36.85 -12.44 -30.59
N LYS A 82 36.39 -13.41 -31.40
CA LYS A 82 36.85 -13.63 -32.77
C LYS A 82 36.57 -12.42 -33.68
N LYS A 83 35.41 -11.79 -33.52
CA LYS A 83 34.98 -10.63 -34.32
C LYS A 83 35.75 -9.36 -33.93
N SER A 84 35.92 -9.11 -32.64
CA SER A 84 36.59 -7.92 -32.12
C SER A 84 38.11 -8.00 -32.23
N ASN A 85 38.69 -9.20 -32.08
CA ASN A 85 40.14 -9.43 -32.02
C ASN A 85 40.57 -10.63 -32.89
N PRO A 86 40.42 -10.56 -34.23
CA PRO A 86 40.65 -11.70 -35.13
C PRO A 86 42.11 -12.19 -35.19
N LYS A 87 43.07 -11.35 -34.78
CA LYS A 87 44.49 -11.72 -34.75
C LYS A 87 44.90 -12.43 -33.45
N TRP A 88 44.04 -12.43 -32.43
CA TRP A 88 44.34 -12.99 -31.13
C TRP A 88 44.10 -14.50 -31.14
N GLU A 89 45.18 -15.28 -31.06
CA GLU A 89 45.21 -16.75 -30.95
C GLU A 89 44.06 -17.48 -31.69
N PRO A 90 43.91 -17.29 -33.02
CA PRO A 90 42.74 -17.76 -33.76
C PRO A 90 42.55 -19.28 -33.67
N ARG A 91 43.66 -20.04 -33.63
CA ARG A 91 43.64 -21.49 -33.48
C ARG A 91 43.02 -21.93 -32.15
N LEU A 92 43.29 -21.21 -31.06
CA LEU A 92 42.77 -21.51 -29.74
C LEU A 92 41.28 -21.19 -29.64
N VAL A 93 40.87 -20.05 -30.19
CA VAL A 93 39.46 -19.63 -30.25
C VAL A 93 38.65 -20.63 -31.08
N ASP A 94 39.14 -21.02 -32.26
CA ASP A 94 38.48 -22.01 -33.12
C ASP A 94 38.38 -23.39 -32.44
N TYR A 95 39.44 -23.82 -31.75
CA TYR A 95 39.43 -25.05 -30.98
C TYR A 95 38.36 -25.03 -29.87
N ARG A 96 38.28 -23.93 -29.10
CA ARG A 96 37.28 -23.80 -28.02
C ARG A 96 35.86 -23.68 -28.55
N LEU A 97 35.66 -22.97 -29.66
CA LEU A 97 34.36 -22.85 -30.31
C LEU A 97 33.85 -24.23 -30.75
N LYS A 98 34.73 -25.03 -31.38
CA LYS A 98 34.40 -26.41 -31.75
C LYS A 98 34.08 -27.28 -30.53
N TYR A 99 34.87 -27.19 -29.47
CA TYR A 99 34.62 -27.93 -28.22
C TYR A 99 33.24 -27.64 -27.64
N VAL A 100 32.87 -26.37 -27.55
CA VAL A 100 31.56 -25.93 -27.03
C VAL A 100 30.43 -26.45 -27.91
N GLN A 101 30.56 -26.37 -29.24
CA GLN A 101 29.56 -26.89 -30.18
C GLN A 101 29.40 -28.42 -30.09
N ASP A 102 30.51 -29.16 -29.98
CA ASP A 102 30.47 -30.61 -29.79
C ASP A 102 29.74 -30.99 -28.48
N LYS A 103 29.97 -30.22 -27.40
CA LYS A 103 29.30 -30.40 -26.10
C LYS A 103 27.81 -30.09 -26.16
N GLU A 104 27.42 -29.02 -26.87
CA GLU A 104 26.00 -28.73 -27.08
C GLU A 104 25.29 -29.83 -27.87
N GLN A 105 25.93 -30.37 -28.91
CA GLN A 105 25.37 -31.51 -29.65
C GLN A 105 25.25 -32.76 -28.79
N GLU A 106 26.22 -33.02 -27.91
CA GLU A 106 26.16 -34.10 -26.93
C GLU A 106 24.93 -33.93 -26.01
N ILE A 107 24.74 -32.72 -25.47
CA ILE A 107 23.60 -32.38 -24.62
C ILE A 107 22.28 -32.55 -25.38
N GLN A 108 22.19 -32.05 -26.61
CA GLN A 108 20.99 -32.19 -27.44
C GLN A 108 20.67 -33.66 -27.72
N LYS A 109 21.66 -34.51 -27.98
CA LYS A 109 21.47 -35.95 -28.13
C LYS A 109 21.02 -36.62 -26.84
N ARG A 110 21.50 -36.18 -25.67
CA ARG A 110 21.04 -36.69 -24.36
C ARG A 110 19.61 -36.26 -24.04
N LEU A 111 19.25 -35.03 -24.39
CA LEU A 111 17.89 -34.51 -24.27
C LEU A 111 16.92 -35.20 -25.26
N ALA A 112 17.37 -35.49 -26.48
CA ALA A 112 16.57 -36.16 -27.51
C ALA A 112 16.55 -37.70 -27.38
N GLY A 113 17.57 -38.29 -26.77
CA GLY A 113 17.80 -39.73 -26.63
C GLY A 113 17.30 -40.34 -25.31
N LEU A 114 16.59 -39.57 -24.48
CA LEU A 114 15.67 -40.17 -23.52
C LEU A 114 14.60 -40.90 -24.34
N PRO A 115 14.45 -42.23 -24.22
CA PRO A 115 13.52 -42.98 -25.04
C PRO A 115 12.10 -42.47 -24.74
N VAL A 116 11.57 -41.74 -25.71
CA VAL A 116 10.15 -41.53 -25.92
C VAL A 116 9.56 -42.91 -26.12
N SER A 117 9.01 -43.48 -25.04
CA SER A 117 7.96 -44.47 -25.17
C SER A 117 6.78 -43.72 -25.77
N GLU A 118 6.54 -43.94 -27.06
CA GLU A 118 5.34 -43.49 -27.76
C GLU A 118 4.12 -43.95 -26.95
N THR A 119 3.49 -43.02 -26.26
CA THR A 119 2.03 -42.83 -26.05
C THR A 119 1.85 -41.89 -24.86
N GLN A 120 1.92 -40.56 -25.06
CA GLN A 120 1.06 -39.59 -24.35
C GLN A 120 1.37 -38.13 -24.77
N PRO A 121 0.37 -37.34 -25.19
CA PRO A 121 0.54 -35.94 -25.57
C PRO A 121 0.63 -34.93 -24.39
N SER A 122 0.91 -35.36 -23.15
CA SER A 122 0.67 -34.51 -21.96
C SER A 122 1.88 -33.78 -21.37
N ILE A 123 3.12 -34.07 -21.77
CA ILE A 123 4.33 -33.54 -21.09
C ILE A 123 4.86 -32.24 -21.75
N ALA A 124 4.51 -32.01 -23.02
CA ALA A 124 4.95 -30.80 -23.74
C ALA A 124 4.22 -29.52 -23.28
N GLU A 125 3.02 -29.63 -22.73
CA GLU A 125 2.24 -28.49 -22.22
C GLU A 125 2.76 -27.96 -20.88
N GLU A 126 3.31 -28.82 -20.02
CA GLU A 126 3.77 -28.46 -18.66
C GLU A 126 4.99 -27.53 -18.68
N SER A 127 5.93 -27.73 -19.61
CA SER A 127 7.06 -26.79 -19.80
C SER A 127 6.61 -25.49 -20.46
N ALA A 128 5.53 -25.49 -21.23
CA ALA A 128 5.04 -24.30 -21.93
C ALA A 128 4.26 -23.40 -20.96
N GLU A 129 3.41 -23.97 -20.10
CA GLU A 129 2.69 -23.22 -19.06
C GLU A 129 3.63 -22.67 -18.00
N ASN A 130 4.63 -23.44 -17.52
CA ASN A 130 5.61 -22.93 -16.55
C ASN A 130 6.48 -21.80 -17.15
N LYS A 131 6.91 -21.92 -18.42
CA LYS A 131 7.63 -20.84 -19.11
C LYS A 131 6.74 -19.62 -19.37
N ALA A 132 5.46 -19.81 -19.65
CA ALA A 132 4.51 -18.72 -19.83
C ALA A 132 4.29 -17.95 -18.52
N LEU A 133 4.22 -18.66 -17.39
CA LEU A 133 4.19 -18.09 -16.04
C LEU A 133 5.46 -17.30 -15.72
N GLU A 134 6.62 -17.86 -16.04
CA GLU A 134 7.93 -17.23 -15.81
C GLU A 134 8.12 -15.94 -16.64
N ASN A 135 7.70 -15.96 -17.91
CA ASN A 135 7.74 -14.77 -18.78
C ASN A 135 6.78 -13.67 -18.30
N ARG A 136 5.59 -14.03 -17.81
CA ARG A 136 4.62 -13.07 -17.25
C ARG A 136 5.07 -12.49 -15.90
N LEU A 137 5.72 -13.28 -15.06
CA LEU A 137 6.34 -12.79 -13.82
C LEU A 137 7.36 -11.68 -14.11
N LYS A 138 8.19 -11.89 -15.13
CA LYS A 138 9.14 -10.88 -15.62
C LYS A 138 8.45 -9.62 -16.13
N GLU A 139 7.38 -9.78 -16.91
CA GLU A 139 6.57 -8.66 -17.40
C GLU A 139 5.96 -7.82 -16.26
N ILE A 140 5.58 -8.46 -15.15
CA ILE A 140 5.04 -7.79 -13.96
C ILE A 140 6.14 -7.07 -13.19
N GLU A 141 7.33 -7.66 -13.07
CA GLU A 141 8.50 -7.01 -12.48
C GLU A 141 8.87 -5.74 -13.24
N ASP A 142 8.93 -5.82 -14.57
CA ASP A 142 9.26 -4.68 -15.44
C ASP A 142 8.19 -3.59 -15.35
N LYS A 143 6.91 -3.97 -15.26
CA LYS A 143 5.79 -3.02 -15.06
C LYS A 143 5.83 -2.36 -13.68
N LEU A 144 6.15 -3.09 -12.62
CA LEU A 144 6.31 -2.54 -11.27
C LEU A 144 7.51 -1.59 -11.19
N ALA A 145 8.64 -1.94 -11.80
CA ALA A 145 9.81 -1.08 -11.87
C ALA A 145 9.54 0.20 -12.67
N SER A 146 8.78 0.08 -13.77
CA SER A 146 8.35 1.23 -14.58
C SER A 146 7.40 2.15 -13.80
N LEU A 147 6.45 1.59 -13.06
CA LEU A 147 5.54 2.34 -12.20
C LEU A 147 6.28 3.06 -11.05
N GLU A 148 7.28 2.43 -10.45
CA GLU A 148 8.08 3.05 -9.39
C GLU A 148 8.92 4.22 -9.94
N LYS A 149 9.39 4.09 -11.19
CA LYS A 149 10.11 5.13 -11.93
C LYS A 149 9.22 6.30 -12.35
N GLU A 150 8.03 6.05 -12.90
CA GLU A 150 7.06 7.08 -13.29
C GLU A 150 6.47 7.82 -12.09
N ARG A 151 6.24 7.12 -10.96
CA ARG A 151 5.76 7.72 -9.71
C ARG A 151 6.75 8.71 -9.10
N SER A 152 8.05 8.52 -9.36
CA SER A 152 9.09 9.46 -8.92
C SER A 152 9.07 10.77 -9.74
N GLN A 153 8.32 10.81 -10.85
CA GLN A 153 8.31 11.94 -11.79
C GLN A 153 6.96 12.66 -11.92
N SER A 154 5.85 12.10 -11.43
CA SER A 154 4.51 12.73 -11.56
C SER A 154 3.71 12.70 -10.26
N SER A 155 3.57 13.86 -9.63
CA SER A 155 2.57 14.12 -8.59
C SER A 155 1.33 14.69 -9.24
N THR A 156 0.17 14.03 -9.05
CA THR A 156 -1.19 14.42 -9.47
C THR A 156 -1.56 14.15 -10.94
N ASN A 157 -2.08 12.96 -11.25
CA ASN A 157 -2.76 12.71 -12.54
C ASN A 157 -3.88 11.66 -12.41
N PRO A 158 -5.00 11.77 -13.15
CA PRO A 158 -6.09 10.77 -13.21
C PRO A 158 -5.66 9.42 -13.81
N GLU A 159 -4.47 9.34 -14.41
CA GLU A 159 -3.86 8.09 -14.88
C GLU A 159 -3.60 7.09 -13.75
N THR A 160 -3.36 7.55 -12.52
CA THR A 160 -3.12 6.64 -11.37
C THR A 160 -4.33 5.75 -11.08
N ASN A 161 -5.55 6.20 -11.38
CA ASN A 161 -6.77 5.40 -11.21
C ASN A 161 -6.93 4.33 -12.30
N LYS A 162 -6.56 4.63 -13.55
CA LYS A 162 -6.52 3.62 -14.63
C LYS A 162 -5.47 2.55 -14.32
N GLN A 163 -4.29 2.96 -13.87
CA GLN A 163 -3.21 2.06 -13.50
C GLN A 163 -3.57 1.18 -12.28
N ALA A 164 -4.30 1.72 -11.30
CA ALA A 164 -4.83 0.93 -10.19
C ALA A 164 -5.84 -0.15 -10.64
N MET A 165 -6.70 0.15 -11.62
CA MET A 165 -7.61 -0.84 -12.22
C MET A 165 -6.86 -1.91 -13.01
N GLU A 166 -5.82 -1.55 -13.76
CA GLU A 166 -4.99 -2.52 -14.48
C GLU A 166 -4.27 -3.47 -13.53
N LEU A 167 -3.66 -2.96 -12.46
CA LEU A 167 -3.06 -3.76 -11.38
C LEU A 167 -4.08 -4.71 -10.75
N GLN A 168 -5.30 -4.24 -10.51
CA GLN A 168 -6.37 -5.06 -9.94
C GLN A 168 -6.81 -6.19 -10.89
N ASN A 169 -6.94 -5.91 -12.18
CA ASN A 169 -7.26 -6.93 -13.20
C ASN A 169 -6.14 -7.97 -13.34
N LEU A 170 -4.89 -7.52 -13.27
CA LEU A 170 -3.71 -8.38 -13.36
C LEU A 170 -3.63 -9.29 -12.13
N PHE A 171 -3.91 -8.77 -10.94
CA PHE A 171 -4.02 -9.55 -9.71
C PHE A 171 -5.11 -10.63 -9.80
N GLN A 172 -6.30 -10.29 -10.30
CA GLN A 172 -7.37 -11.30 -10.48
C GLN A 172 -6.98 -12.39 -11.48
N THR A 173 -6.27 -12.03 -12.55
CA THR A 173 -5.80 -12.97 -13.56
C THR A 173 -4.79 -13.95 -12.96
N LEU A 174 -3.79 -13.43 -12.24
CA LEU A 174 -2.81 -14.25 -11.54
C LEU A 174 -3.45 -15.17 -10.50
N GLN A 175 -4.45 -14.69 -9.77
CA GLN A 175 -5.14 -15.50 -8.77
C GLN A 175 -5.88 -16.67 -9.42
N LYS A 176 -6.50 -16.46 -10.59
CA LYS A 176 -7.14 -17.53 -11.38
C LYS A 176 -6.10 -18.54 -11.89
N GLU A 177 -4.98 -18.07 -12.41
CA GLU A 177 -3.91 -18.94 -12.94
C GLU A 177 -3.27 -19.79 -11.84
N LEU A 178 -3.06 -19.23 -10.66
CA LEU A 178 -2.54 -19.97 -9.50
C LEU A 178 -3.51 -21.09 -9.08
N VAL A 179 -4.81 -20.83 -9.10
CA VAL A 179 -5.85 -21.85 -8.83
C VAL A 179 -5.84 -22.93 -9.91
N GLN A 180 -5.72 -22.55 -11.19
CA GLN A 180 -5.64 -23.50 -12.31
C GLN A 180 -4.39 -24.38 -12.24
N ALA A 181 -3.21 -23.80 -12.01
CA ALA A 181 -1.96 -24.54 -11.88
C ALA A 181 -2.01 -25.54 -10.72
N LYS A 182 -2.60 -25.17 -9.58
CA LYS A 182 -2.83 -26.09 -8.45
C LYS A 182 -3.79 -27.22 -8.81
N ALA A 183 -4.87 -26.92 -9.51
CA ALA A 183 -5.83 -27.93 -9.93
C ALA A 183 -5.21 -28.92 -10.94
N ALA A 184 -4.42 -28.42 -11.89
CA ALA A 184 -3.69 -29.24 -12.87
C ALA A 184 -2.72 -30.20 -12.17
N ARG A 185 -1.90 -29.69 -11.24
CA ARG A 185 -0.97 -30.52 -10.46
C ARG A 185 -1.68 -31.57 -9.60
N LYS A 186 -2.82 -31.23 -8.98
CA LYS A 186 -3.63 -32.19 -8.23
C LYS A 186 -4.14 -33.30 -9.15
N LYS A 187 -4.68 -32.96 -10.32
CA LYS A 187 -5.17 -33.92 -11.32
C LYS A 187 -4.06 -34.84 -11.83
N GLN A 188 -2.83 -34.32 -11.98
CA GLN A 188 -1.66 -35.11 -12.36
C GLN A 188 -1.28 -36.13 -11.28
N LEU A 189 -1.30 -35.75 -10.00
CA LEU A 189 -1.06 -36.68 -8.89
C LEU A 189 -2.13 -37.77 -8.81
N GLU A 190 -3.39 -37.42 -9.07
CA GLU A 190 -4.49 -38.39 -9.16
C GLU A 190 -4.28 -39.37 -10.33
N ALA A 191 -3.94 -38.88 -11.53
CA ALA A 191 -3.65 -39.71 -12.69
C ALA A 191 -2.43 -40.64 -12.48
N GLN A 192 -1.37 -40.14 -11.81
CA GLN A 192 -0.23 -40.98 -11.43
C GLN A 192 -0.64 -42.08 -10.44
N GLN A 193 -1.55 -41.79 -9.52
CA GLN A 193 -2.05 -42.77 -8.58
C GLN A 193 -2.89 -43.85 -9.26
N GLU A 194 -3.74 -43.49 -10.22
CA GLU A 194 -4.51 -44.43 -11.03
C GLU A 194 -3.59 -45.38 -11.81
N ARG A 195 -2.55 -44.84 -12.47
CA ARG A 195 -1.57 -45.65 -13.19
C ARG A 195 -0.83 -46.65 -12.30
N ILE A 196 -0.50 -46.27 -11.06
CA ILE A 196 0.09 -47.19 -10.08
C ILE A 196 -0.90 -48.32 -9.74
N ASN A 197 -2.19 -48.01 -9.57
CA ASN A 197 -3.22 -49.01 -9.27
C ASN A 197 -3.40 -49.98 -10.45
N GLU A 198 -3.42 -49.47 -11.69
CA GLU A 198 -3.50 -50.28 -12.91
C GLU A 198 -2.29 -51.23 -13.05
N LEU A 199 -1.07 -50.71 -12.93
CA LEU A 199 0.15 -51.52 -12.97
C LEU A 199 0.14 -52.62 -11.90
N THR A 200 -0.34 -52.28 -10.69
CA THR A 200 -0.47 -53.25 -9.59
C THR A 200 -1.45 -54.37 -9.95
N ALA A 201 -2.59 -54.03 -10.57
CA ALA A 201 -3.56 -55.01 -11.03
C ALA A 201 -2.97 -55.91 -12.13
N SER A 202 -2.27 -55.33 -13.12
CA SER A 202 -1.63 -56.09 -14.21
C SER A 202 -0.53 -57.05 -13.73
N VAL A 203 0.29 -56.63 -12.75
CA VAL A 203 1.27 -57.54 -12.13
C VAL A 203 0.55 -58.70 -11.45
N SER A 204 -0.51 -58.43 -10.69
CA SER A 204 -1.28 -59.49 -10.00
C SER A 204 -1.98 -60.47 -10.96
N SER A 205 -2.46 -60.01 -12.11
CA SER A 205 -3.09 -60.86 -13.12
C SER A 205 -2.06 -61.73 -13.85
N LEU A 206 -0.94 -61.16 -14.26
CA LEU A 206 0.16 -61.92 -14.90
C LEU A 206 0.77 -62.94 -13.94
N GLN A 207 0.87 -62.62 -12.66
CA GLN A 207 1.35 -63.54 -11.64
C GLN A 207 0.42 -64.76 -11.48
N LYS A 208 -0.90 -64.55 -11.58
CA LYS A 208 -1.90 -65.64 -11.63
C LYS A 208 -1.80 -66.45 -12.92
N GLU A 209 -1.66 -65.81 -14.08
CA GLU A 209 -1.47 -66.49 -15.36
C GLU A 209 -0.20 -67.34 -15.38
N LEU A 210 0.89 -66.82 -14.82
CA LEU A 210 2.17 -67.54 -14.72
C LEU A 210 2.04 -68.77 -13.81
N ALA A 211 1.35 -68.65 -12.66
CA ALA A 211 1.07 -69.80 -11.79
C ALA A 211 0.17 -70.84 -12.50
N GLN A 212 -0.82 -70.39 -13.27
CA GLN A 212 -1.70 -71.27 -14.03
C GLN A 212 -0.94 -72.00 -15.16
N ALA A 213 -0.13 -71.29 -15.93
CA ALA A 213 0.69 -71.86 -17.01
C ALA A 213 1.70 -72.89 -16.47
N GLN A 214 2.32 -72.62 -15.31
CA GLN A 214 3.19 -73.56 -14.61
C GLN A 214 2.44 -74.82 -14.16
N SER A 215 1.24 -74.68 -13.61
CA SER A 215 0.41 -75.83 -13.17
C SER A 215 -0.09 -76.69 -14.33
N GLN A 216 -0.27 -76.10 -15.52
CA GLN A 216 -0.76 -76.78 -16.72
C GLN A 216 0.35 -77.40 -17.57
N ASN A 217 1.61 -77.33 -17.14
CA ASN A 217 2.78 -77.89 -17.84
C ASN A 217 2.90 -77.39 -19.31
N ARG A 218 2.54 -76.12 -19.54
CA ARG A 218 2.62 -75.48 -20.86
C ARG A 218 4.07 -75.36 -21.35
N ASP A 219 4.22 -75.10 -22.65
CA ASP A 219 5.52 -74.92 -23.30
C ASP A 219 6.43 -73.96 -22.52
N LYS A 220 7.68 -74.37 -22.31
CA LYS A 220 8.68 -73.59 -21.55
C LYS A 220 8.89 -72.18 -22.12
N SER A 221 8.68 -71.98 -23.42
CA SER A 221 8.82 -70.66 -24.06
C SER A 221 7.72 -69.68 -23.63
N GLU A 222 6.48 -70.14 -23.44
CA GLU A 222 5.37 -69.30 -22.95
C GLU A 222 5.62 -68.85 -21.51
N VAL A 223 6.08 -69.76 -20.66
CA VAL A 223 6.43 -69.44 -19.27
C VAL A 223 7.56 -68.41 -19.19
N LEU A 224 8.60 -68.55 -20.03
CA LEU A 224 9.68 -67.57 -20.13
C LEU A 224 9.19 -66.20 -20.64
N GLY A 225 8.27 -66.17 -21.60
CA GLY A 225 7.67 -64.94 -22.10
C GLY A 225 6.86 -64.20 -21.03
N LEU A 226 6.01 -64.91 -20.28
CA LEU A 226 5.24 -64.36 -19.16
C LEU A 226 6.16 -63.86 -18.05
N GLN A 227 7.24 -64.59 -17.75
CA GLN A 227 8.20 -64.20 -16.72
C GLN A 227 8.95 -62.91 -17.10
N LYS A 228 9.34 -62.76 -18.37
CA LYS A 228 9.96 -61.52 -18.87
C LYS A 228 9.02 -60.33 -18.74
N ARG A 229 7.75 -60.50 -19.13
CA ARG A 229 6.73 -59.45 -19.07
C ARG A 229 6.38 -59.05 -17.63
N LEU A 230 6.40 -60.00 -16.71
CA LEU A 230 6.23 -59.74 -15.28
C LEU A 230 7.40 -58.92 -14.72
N ASN A 231 8.64 -59.26 -15.06
CA ASN A 231 9.82 -58.48 -14.64
C ASN A 231 9.79 -57.05 -15.19
N GLU A 232 9.38 -56.85 -16.45
CA GLU A 232 9.24 -55.51 -17.06
C GLU A 232 8.19 -54.65 -16.33
N LEU A 233 7.02 -55.22 -16.02
CA LEU A 233 5.96 -54.51 -15.29
C LEU A 233 6.31 -54.25 -13.82
N GLU A 234 7.01 -55.17 -13.15
CA GLU A 234 7.54 -54.94 -11.81
C GLU A 234 8.56 -53.80 -11.79
N GLU A 235 9.41 -53.69 -12.81
CA GLU A 235 10.36 -52.59 -12.94
C GLU A 235 9.65 -51.24 -13.16
N GLU A 236 8.61 -51.21 -14.01
CA GLU A 236 7.78 -50.02 -14.21
C GLU A 236 7.04 -49.61 -12.94
N LEU A 237 6.47 -50.57 -12.20
CA LEU A 237 5.81 -50.32 -10.92
C LEU A 237 6.78 -49.79 -9.86
N ARG A 238 8.02 -50.29 -9.85
CA ARG A 238 9.08 -49.79 -8.98
C ARG A 238 9.47 -48.37 -9.34
N ARG A 239 9.60 -48.02 -10.63
CA ARG A 239 9.86 -46.65 -11.10
C ARG A 239 8.71 -45.71 -10.73
N ALA A 240 7.46 -46.12 -10.94
CA ALA A 240 6.28 -45.33 -10.60
C ALA A 240 6.17 -45.06 -9.08
N ASN A 241 6.45 -46.07 -8.25
CA ASN A 241 6.48 -45.90 -6.79
C ASN A 241 7.66 -45.04 -6.30
N ALA A 242 8.82 -45.10 -6.96
CA ALA A 242 9.94 -44.21 -6.69
C ALA A 242 9.57 -42.73 -6.97
N MET A 243 8.81 -42.47 -8.04
CA MET A 243 8.30 -41.11 -8.30
C MET A 243 7.33 -40.62 -7.22
N LYS A 244 6.44 -41.49 -6.71
CA LYS A 244 5.51 -41.16 -5.63
C LYS A 244 6.21 -40.86 -4.29
N THR A 245 7.26 -41.61 -3.96
CA THR A 245 8.05 -41.35 -2.75
C THR A 245 8.81 -40.03 -2.84
N ASN A 246 9.39 -39.71 -4.01
CA ASN A 246 9.99 -38.41 -4.28
C ASN A 246 8.95 -37.27 -4.21
N ALA A 247 7.73 -37.49 -4.70
CA ALA A 247 6.65 -36.49 -4.62
C ALA A 247 6.25 -36.17 -3.16
N LYS A 248 6.13 -37.19 -2.30
CA LYS A 248 5.87 -36.99 -0.86
C LYS A 248 7.02 -36.29 -0.14
N LEU A 249 8.25 -36.61 -0.52
CA LEU A 249 9.45 -35.99 0.06
C LEU A 249 9.50 -34.50 -0.33
N ALA A 250 9.23 -34.21 -1.61
CA ALA A 250 9.07 -32.85 -2.11
C ALA A 250 7.92 -32.10 -1.41
N GLU A 251 6.77 -32.72 -1.15
CA GLU A 251 5.69 -32.10 -0.36
C GLU A 251 6.12 -31.77 1.07
N SER A 252 6.89 -32.64 1.73
CA SER A 252 7.41 -32.38 3.07
C SER A 252 8.42 -31.22 3.09
N GLU A 253 9.25 -31.11 2.06
CA GLU A 253 10.23 -30.03 1.92
C GLU A 253 9.57 -28.71 1.56
N VAL A 254 8.51 -28.77 0.74
CA VAL A 254 7.61 -27.65 0.48
C VAL A 254 6.95 -27.16 1.76
N ALA A 255 6.49 -28.06 2.63
CA ALA A 255 5.91 -27.68 3.91
C ALA A 255 6.95 -26.96 4.80
N LYS A 256 8.20 -27.47 4.84
CA LYS A 256 9.32 -26.81 5.54
C LYS A 256 9.65 -25.45 4.95
N MET A 257 9.68 -25.33 3.62
CA MET A 257 9.90 -24.06 2.93
C MET A 257 8.79 -23.06 3.22
N ARG A 258 7.53 -23.51 3.27
CA ARG A 258 6.39 -22.66 3.63
C ARG A 258 6.50 -22.12 5.06
N ASP A 259 6.92 -22.96 6.00
CA ASP A 259 7.16 -22.57 7.38
C ASP A 259 8.33 -21.58 7.50
N LEU A 260 9.43 -21.83 6.78
CA LEU A 260 10.56 -20.90 6.63
C LEU A 260 10.13 -19.55 6.04
N THR A 261 9.32 -19.55 4.98
CA THR A 261 8.79 -18.31 4.37
C THR A 261 7.88 -17.55 5.34
N GLN A 262 7.01 -18.25 6.09
CA GLN A 262 6.18 -17.61 7.11
C GLN A 262 7.03 -17.01 8.22
N LYS A 263 8.10 -17.69 8.63
CA LYS A 263 9.05 -17.19 9.62
C LYS A 263 9.77 -15.94 9.12
N VAL A 264 10.32 -15.94 7.90
CA VAL A 264 10.96 -14.76 7.27
C VAL A 264 10.00 -13.57 7.24
N GLN A 265 8.76 -13.80 6.81
CA GLN A 265 7.75 -12.75 6.74
C GLN A 265 7.37 -12.19 8.13
N SER A 266 7.27 -13.04 9.15
CA SER A 266 7.01 -12.60 10.53
C SER A 266 8.17 -11.78 11.10
N LEU A 267 9.42 -12.16 10.79
CA LEU A 267 10.61 -11.43 11.19
C LEU A 267 10.69 -10.07 10.49
N GLU A 268 10.39 -10.01 9.19
CA GLU A 268 10.35 -8.75 8.45
C GLU A 268 9.31 -7.77 9.01
N LEU A 269 8.11 -8.24 9.35
CA LEU A 269 7.08 -7.42 9.99
C LEU A 269 7.49 -6.93 11.38
N ALA A 270 8.10 -7.79 12.20
CA ALA A 270 8.59 -7.41 13.52
C ALA A 270 9.69 -6.34 13.43
N LEU A 271 10.61 -6.49 12.46
CA LEU A 271 11.69 -5.56 12.19
C LEU A 271 11.13 -4.19 11.72
N GLN A 272 10.11 -4.20 10.86
CA GLN A 272 9.45 -2.98 10.42
C GLN A 272 8.74 -2.26 11.58
N HIS A 273 8.00 -2.99 12.42
CA HIS A 273 7.35 -2.43 13.61
C HIS A 273 8.37 -1.80 14.57
N MET A 274 9.49 -2.49 14.83
CA MET A 274 10.57 -1.98 15.68
C MET A 274 11.20 -0.69 15.11
N LYS A 275 11.41 -0.62 13.79
CA LYS A 275 11.91 0.58 13.12
C LYS A 275 10.92 1.74 13.22
N ASP A 276 9.63 1.48 13.02
CA ASP A 276 8.57 2.49 13.17
C ASP A 276 8.45 2.98 14.62
N GLU A 277 8.59 2.08 15.61
CA GLU A 277 8.61 2.44 17.04
C GLU A 277 9.84 3.29 17.40
N GLN A 278 11.02 2.93 16.88
CA GLN A 278 12.24 3.71 17.04
C GLN A 278 12.07 5.12 16.45
N LEU A 279 11.52 5.22 15.22
CA LEU A 279 11.22 6.51 14.59
C LEU A 279 10.20 7.32 15.39
N GLN A 280 9.16 6.67 15.93
CA GLN A 280 8.15 7.35 16.74
C GLN A 280 8.72 7.87 18.06
N ILE A 281 9.64 7.14 18.70
CA ILE A 281 10.34 7.57 19.91
C ILE A 281 11.24 8.77 19.61
N ILE A 282 12.01 8.71 18.53
CA ILE A 282 12.87 9.79 18.05
C ILE A 282 12.04 11.04 17.71
N GLN A 283 10.93 10.87 17.00
CA GLN A 283 10.09 11.98 16.54
C GLN A 283 9.29 12.63 17.69
N LYS A 284 8.87 11.85 18.69
CA LYS A 284 8.09 12.39 19.83
C LYS A 284 8.94 13.08 20.89
N ASN A 285 10.26 12.87 20.97
CA ASN A 285 11.08 13.46 22.05
C ASN A 285 12.57 13.56 21.71
N LEU A 286 13.06 14.79 21.54
CA LEU A 286 14.49 15.10 21.45
C LEU A 286 15.13 15.44 22.82
N GLU A 287 14.37 15.49 23.93
CA GLU A 287 14.84 16.15 25.18
C GLU A 287 14.94 15.28 26.45
N GLN A 288 14.60 13.98 26.46
CA GLN A 288 14.59 13.17 27.70
C GLN A 288 15.60 12.00 27.71
N SER A 289 16.63 12.12 28.55
CA SER A 289 17.75 11.17 28.80
C SER A 289 17.32 9.73 29.17
N THR A 290 16.16 9.52 29.78
CA THR A 290 15.68 8.17 30.15
C THR A 290 15.29 7.32 28.94
N LYS A 291 14.96 7.94 27.80
CA LYS A 291 14.61 7.23 26.55
C LYS A 291 15.83 6.81 25.74
N ALA A 292 17.00 7.39 25.98
CA ALA A 292 18.25 6.96 25.34
C ALA A 292 18.56 5.48 25.65
N LYS A 293 18.26 5.02 26.88
CA LYS A 293 18.38 3.60 27.25
C LYS A 293 17.40 2.69 26.49
N GLN A 294 16.19 3.18 26.19
CA GLN A 294 15.20 2.44 25.41
C GLN A 294 15.60 2.36 23.94
N VAL A 295 16.16 3.44 23.38
CA VAL A 295 16.68 3.43 21.99
C VAL A 295 17.81 2.43 21.83
N VAL A 296 18.77 2.38 22.77
CA VAL A 296 19.87 1.39 22.74
C VAL A 296 19.35 -0.05 22.83
N LEU A 297 18.36 -0.32 23.68
CA LEU A 297 17.75 -1.66 23.78
C LEU A 297 17.00 -2.05 22.49
N LEU A 298 16.26 -1.11 21.88
CA LEU A 298 15.57 -1.34 20.61
C LEU A 298 16.56 -1.59 19.48
N GLU A 299 17.67 -0.86 19.45
CA GLU A 299 18.73 -1.01 18.45
C GLU A 299 19.43 -2.37 18.55
N GLU A 300 19.71 -2.85 19.77
CA GLU A 300 20.22 -4.21 20.01
C GLU A 300 19.23 -5.28 19.52
N ARG A 301 17.93 -5.08 19.76
CA ARG A 301 16.90 -6.02 19.30
C ARG A 301 16.72 -6.00 17.78
N VAL A 302 16.88 -4.84 17.14
CA VAL A 302 16.88 -4.72 15.66
C VAL A 302 18.07 -5.49 15.08
N GLN A 303 19.26 -5.36 15.65
CA GLN A 303 20.44 -6.13 15.21
C GLN A 303 20.23 -7.65 15.34
N GLN A 304 19.64 -8.11 16.45
CA GLN A 304 19.30 -9.53 16.62
C GLN A 304 18.31 -10.01 15.55
N LEU A 305 17.24 -9.26 15.29
CA LEU A 305 16.25 -9.61 14.26
C LEU A 305 16.86 -9.61 12.85
N GLU A 306 17.77 -8.68 12.55
CA GLU A 306 18.51 -8.64 11.28
C GLU A 306 19.39 -9.88 11.11
N THR A 307 20.08 -10.34 12.17
CA THR A 307 20.86 -11.58 12.12
C THR A 307 20.01 -12.84 11.95
N GLU A 308 18.87 -12.94 12.65
CA GLU A 308 17.93 -14.06 12.51
C GLU A 308 17.33 -14.11 11.10
N LEU A 309 17.01 -12.95 10.52
CA LEU A 309 16.52 -12.84 9.16
C LEU A 309 17.57 -13.26 8.13
N ALA A 310 18.83 -12.85 8.31
CA ALA A 310 19.92 -13.26 7.45
C ALA A 310 20.15 -14.78 7.46
N GLN A 311 20.12 -15.39 8.65
CA GLN A 311 20.22 -16.85 8.81
C GLN A 311 19.05 -17.59 8.14
N ALA A 312 17.82 -17.11 8.35
CA ALA A 312 16.64 -17.72 7.73
C ALA A 312 16.69 -17.63 6.18
N LYS A 313 17.15 -16.51 5.61
CA LYS A 313 17.35 -16.36 4.16
C LYS A 313 18.44 -17.28 3.63
N GLN A 314 19.52 -17.48 4.39
CA GLN A 314 20.58 -18.41 4.02
C GLN A 314 20.11 -19.87 4.02
N GLU A 315 19.34 -20.28 5.04
CA GLU A 315 18.73 -21.62 5.06
C GLU A 315 17.75 -21.82 3.91
N GLN A 316 16.92 -20.82 3.61
CA GLN A 316 16.02 -20.84 2.45
C GLN A 316 16.80 -21.03 1.13
N TYR A 317 17.91 -20.32 0.96
CA TYR A 317 18.78 -20.46 -0.21
C TYR A 317 19.45 -21.83 -0.29
N ARG A 318 19.91 -22.36 0.85
CA ARG A 318 20.49 -23.70 0.93
C ARG A 318 19.49 -24.80 0.56
N MET A 319 18.25 -24.68 1.03
CA MET A 319 17.17 -25.60 0.70
C MET A 319 16.80 -25.54 -0.79
N ALA A 320 16.84 -24.35 -1.40
CA ALA A 320 16.62 -24.17 -2.83
C ALA A 320 17.72 -24.80 -3.70
N GLN A 321 18.99 -24.71 -3.29
CA GLN A 321 20.11 -25.31 -4.03
C GLN A 321 20.14 -26.84 -3.98
N LEU A 322 19.65 -27.44 -2.89
CA LEU A 322 19.71 -28.90 -2.71
C LEU A 322 18.64 -29.66 -3.53
N ASN A 323 17.55 -29.00 -3.96
CA ASN A 323 16.48 -29.65 -4.71
C ASN A 323 15.94 -28.76 -5.84
N PRO A 324 16.38 -28.96 -7.10
CA PRO A 324 15.94 -28.14 -8.24
C PRO A 324 14.45 -28.32 -8.59
N SER A 325 13.78 -29.39 -8.14
CA SER A 325 12.33 -29.55 -8.27
C SER A 325 11.52 -28.62 -7.35
N LEU A 326 12.17 -27.98 -6.36
CA LEU A 326 11.56 -26.91 -5.57
C LEU A 326 11.55 -25.56 -6.30
N VAL A 327 12.23 -25.41 -7.44
CA VAL A 327 12.27 -24.15 -8.20
C VAL A 327 10.86 -23.73 -8.64
N ASP A 328 10.01 -24.67 -9.08
CA ASP A 328 8.61 -24.39 -9.41
C ASP A 328 7.81 -23.92 -8.18
N TYR A 329 8.16 -24.41 -6.99
CA TYR A 329 7.56 -23.97 -5.74
C TYR A 329 8.08 -22.62 -5.27
N GLN A 330 9.34 -22.33 -5.57
CA GLN A 330 9.98 -21.04 -5.31
C GLN A 330 9.36 -19.96 -6.20
N GLN A 331 9.09 -20.26 -7.48
CA GLN A 331 8.31 -19.40 -8.38
C GLN A 331 6.90 -19.14 -7.84
N LEU A 332 6.22 -20.15 -7.29
CA LEU A 332 4.90 -19.99 -6.66
C LEU A 332 4.96 -19.10 -5.40
N ASN A 333 6.05 -19.19 -4.63
CA ASN A 333 6.27 -18.38 -3.44
C ASN A 333 6.65 -16.93 -3.79
N ILE A 334 7.49 -16.73 -4.79
CA ILE A 334 7.80 -15.42 -5.38
C ILE A 334 6.49 -14.78 -5.87
N LEU A 335 5.67 -15.52 -6.61
CA LEU A 335 4.37 -15.02 -7.06
C LEU A 335 3.47 -14.60 -5.89
N LYS A 336 3.48 -15.37 -4.78
CA LYS A 336 2.73 -15.04 -3.56
C LYS A 336 3.28 -13.79 -2.86
N GLU A 337 4.60 -13.63 -2.77
CA GLU A 337 5.23 -12.41 -2.23
C GLU A 337 4.91 -11.19 -3.07
N HIS A 338 4.95 -11.31 -4.40
CA HIS A 338 4.58 -10.23 -5.31
C HIS A 338 3.11 -9.84 -5.12
N MET A 339 2.21 -10.83 -5.04
CA MET A 339 0.79 -10.60 -4.70
C MET A 339 0.65 -9.78 -3.41
N GLN A 340 1.38 -10.17 -2.37
CA GLN A 340 1.27 -9.52 -1.06
C GLN A 340 1.89 -8.11 -1.06
N LYS A 341 2.97 -7.90 -1.81
CA LYS A 341 3.58 -6.58 -2.01
C LYS A 341 2.64 -5.65 -2.77
N ILE A 342 1.94 -6.16 -3.78
CA ILE A 342 0.88 -5.45 -4.52
C ILE A 342 -0.28 -5.09 -3.58
N GLU A 343 -0.74 -6.02 -2.73
CA GLU A 343 -1.78 -5.73 -1.72
C GLU A 343 -1.35 -4.63 -0.75
N GLN A 344 -0.12 -4.70 -0.23
CA GLN A 344 0.41 -3.68 0.66
C GLN A 344 0.53 -2.32 -0.04
N GLN A 345 0.92 -2.29 -1.31
CA GLN A 345 0.97 -1.05 -2.09
C GLN A 345 -0.43 -0.48 -2.33
N MET A 346 -1.41 -1.30 -2.65
CA MET A 346 -2.82 -0.91 -2.77
C MET A 346 -3.36 -0.32 -1.46
N GLU A 347 -3.06 -0.94 -0.32
CA GLU A 347 -3.48 -0.45 0.99
C GLU A 347 -2.76 0.87 1.37
N LYS A 348 -1.47 1.01 1.03
CA LYS A 348 -0.74 2.27 1.22
C LYS A 348 -1.30 3.38 0.33
N LEU A 349 -1.67 3.07 -0.92
CA LEU A 349 -2.29 4.02 -1.84
C LEU A 349 -3.65 4.46 -1.33
N SER A 350 -4.50 3.52 -0.90
CA SER A 350 -5.83 3.85 -0.36
C SER A 350 -5.73 4.71 0.90
N LYS A 351 -4.83 4.34 1.84
CA LYS A 351 -4.62 5.13 3.07
C LYS A 351 -4.05 6.51 2.76
N LYS A 352 -3.08 6.63 1.85
CA LYS A 352 -2.44 7.91 1.53
C LYS A 352 -3.40 8.86 0.81
N SER A 353 -4.18 8.38 -0.17
CA SER A 353 -5.17 9.22 -0.86
C SER A 353 -6.30 9.65 0.07
N GLU A 354 -6.78 8.75 0.94
CA GLU A 354 -7.83 9.05 1.91
C GLU A 354 -7.35 10.05 2.97
N ILE A 355 -6.17 9.83 3.56
CA ILE A 355 -5.57 10.77 4.53
C ILE A 355 -5.34 12.14 3.89
N GLN A 356 -4.83 12.19 2.66
CA GLN A 356 -4.58 13.45 1.98
C GLN A 356 -5.88 14.20 1.67
N SER A 357 -6.95 13.49 1.29
CA SER A 357 -8.28 14.07 1.09
C SER A 357 -8.94 14.57 2.38
N LEU A 358 -8.68 13.89 3.51
CA LEU A 358 -9.17 14.29 4.82
C LEU A 358 -8.38 15.48 5.37
N GLN A 359 -7.07 15.54 5.13
CA GLN A 359 -6.23 16.67 5.49
C GLN A 359 -6.64 17.93 4.74
N THR A 360 -6.84 17.87 3.41
CA THR A 360 -7.30 19.03 2.63
C THR A 360 -8.67 19.52 3.10
N ARG A 361 -9.62 18.61 3.32
CA ARG A 361 -10.94 18.97 3.88
C ARG A 361 -10.84 19.56 5.28
N THR A 362 -9.92 19.09 6.11
CA THR A 362 -9.74 19.63 7.47
C THR A 362 -9.15 21.04 7.44
N THR A 363 -8.20 21.31 6.54
CA THR A 363 -7.64 22.65 6.37
C THR A 363 -8.65 23.64 5.77
N GLU A 364 -9.42 23.20 4.77
CA GLU A 364 -10.50 24.01 4.17
C GLU A 364 -11.55 24.38 5.24
N ASN A 365 -12.06 23.38 5.97
CA ASN A 365 -13.01 23.61 7.06
C ASN A 365 -12.45 24.54 8.16
N ALA A 366 -11.14 24.45 8.47
CA ALA A 366 -10.51 25.35 9.44
C ALA A 366 -10.49 26.80 8.94
N THR A 367 -10.15 27.02 7.67
CA THR A 367 -10.18 28.36 7.06
C THR A 367 -11.60 28.93 6.95
N GLU A 368 -12.60 28.10 6.65
CA GLU A 368 -14.00 28.51 6.63
C GLU A 368 -14.49 28.87 8.04
N MET A 369 -14.11 28.10 9.07
CA MET A 369 -14.45 28.41 10.46
C MET A 369 -13.82 29.72 10.93
N GLU A 370 -12.59 30.03 10.50
CA GLU A 370 -11.93 31.30 10.82
C GLU A 370 -12.61 32.49 10.10
N ALA A 371 -12.98 32.33 8.84
CA ALA A 371 -13.73 33.32 8.07
C ALA A 371 -15.14 33.58 8.68
N LEU A 372 -15.84 32.52 9.08
CA LEU A 372 -17.13 32.62 9.76
C LEU A 372 -16.99 33.32 11.12
N LYS A 373 -15.96 33.00 11.90
CA LYS A 373 -15.68 33.68 13.17
C LYS A 373 -15.42 35.17 12.97
N SER A 374 -14.65 35.55 11.95
CA SER A 374 -14.43 36.95 11.57
C SER A 374 -15.75 37.65 11.19
N ARG A 375 -16.63 36.96 10.45
CA ARG A 375 -17.95 37.50 10.08
C ARG A 375 -18.87 37.68 11.28
N VAL A 376 -18.88 36.74 12.22
CA VAL A 376 -19.65 36.83 13.46
C VAL A 376 -19.17 38.02 14.30
N ASN A 377 -17.86 38.17 14.50
CA ASN A 377 -17.30 39.31 15.24
C ASN A 377 -17.69 40.66 14.59
N LYS A 378 -17.67 40.74 13.26
CA LYS A 378 -18.09 41.94 12.53
C LYS A 378 -19.58 42.27 12.76
N LEU A 379 -20.44 41.26 12.72
CA LEU A 379 -21.88 41.42 12.98
C LEU A 379 -22.14 41.82 14.44
N GLU A 380 -21.40 41.26 15.39
CA GLU A 380 -21.48 41.66 16.81
C GLU A 380 -21.07 43.13 17.01
N GLU A 381 -20.03 43.59 16.31
CA GLU A 381 -19.60 44.99 16.34
C GLU A 381 -20.65 45.92 15.70
N GLU A 382 -21.23 45.55 14.57
CA GLU A 382 -22.32 46.29 13.93
C GLU A 382 -23.57 46.37 14.83
N LEU A 383 -23.91 45.28 15.51
CA LEU A 383 -25.01 45.23 16.46
C LEU A 383 -24.74 46.11 17.68
N ALA A 384 -23.52 46.11 18.21
CA ALA A 384 -23.11 47.00 19.29
C ALA A 384 -23.16 48.48 18.87
N ARG A 385 -22.71 48.80 17.65
CA ARG A 385 -22.81 50.15 17.07
C ARG A 385 -24.28 50.57 16.91
N SER A 386 -25.15 49.67 16.47
CA SER A 386 -26.59 49.95 16.33
C SER A 386 -27.24 50.24 17.68
N LYS A 387 -26.98 49.41 18.70
CA LYS A 387 -27.48 49.65 20.07
C LYS A 387 -27.02 51.00 20.62
N LYS A 388 -25.76 51.35 20.42
CA LYS A 388 -25.23 52.66 20.85
C LYS A 388 -25.93 53.83 20.15
N ARG A 389 -26.25 53.71 18.85
CA ARG A 389 -27.03 54.73 18.12
C ARG A 389 -28.46 54.84 18.67
N GLU A 390 -29.09 53.71 18.96
CA GLU A 390 -30.43 53.67 19.54
C GLU A 390 -30.46 54.33 20.92
N GLU A 391 -29.50 54.03 21.80
CA GLU A 391 -29.34 54.70 23.10
C GLU A 391 -29.13 56.22 22.97
N GLN A 392 -28.34 56.66 21.99
CA GLN A 392 -28.15 58.08 21.70
C GLN A 392 -29.44 58.77 21.23
N LEU A 393 -30.21 58.12 20.35
CA LEU A 393 -31.50 58.64 19.88
C LEU A 393 -32.52 58.71 21.01
N LEU A 394 -32.62 57.67 21.86
CA LEU A 394 -33.46 57.67 23.05
C LEU A 394 -33.06 58.78 24.03
N GLY A 395 -31.77 59.01 24.24
CA GLY A 395 -31.25 60.14 25.02
C GLY A 395 -31.66 61.50 24.43
N SER A 396 -31.57 61.66 23.12
CA SER A 396 -32.02 62.88 22.43
C SER A 396 -33.53 63.10 22.57
N VAL A 397 -34.35 62.07 22.33
CA VAL A 397 -35.81 62.15 22.43
C VAL A 397 -36.26 62.45 23.87
N THR A 398 -35.65 61.81 24.87
CA THR A 398 -35.95 62.09 26.29
C THR A 398 -35.58 63.52 26.67
N SER A 399 -34.42 64.03 26.23
CA SER A 399 -34.02 65.42 26.47
C SER A 399 -34.98 66.43 25.81
N GLN A 400 -35.44 66.16 24.59
CA GLN A 400 -36.43 66.99 23.89
C GLN A 400 -37.79 66.96 24.60
N ASN A 401 -38.24 65.80 25.05
CA ASN A 401 -39.48 65.68 25.83
C ASN A 401 -39.42 66.48 27.13
N VAL A 402 -38.31 66.43 27.86
CA VAL A 402 -38.12 67.24 29.08
C VAL A 402 -38.14 68.74 28.76
N ALA A 403 -37.48 69.17 27.66
CA ALA A 403 -37.51 70.57 27.22
C ALA A 403 -38.91 71.03 26.83
N LEU A 404 -39.68 70.19 26.12
CA LEU A 404 -41.07 70.45 25.76
C LEU A 404 -41.97 70.52 27.01
N GLN A 405 -41.85 69.58 27.95
CA GLN A 405 -42.58 69.62 29.22
C GLN A 405 -42.30 70.90 30.01
N LYS A 406 -41.03 71.33 30.10
CA LYS A 406 -40.65 72.60 30.73
C LYS A 406 -41.32 73.80 30.06
N ARG A 407 -41.38 73.81 28.72
CA ARG A 407 -42.02 74.88 27.95
C ARG A 407 -43.54 74.90 28.12
N VAL A 408 -44.18 73.73 28.21
CA VAL A 408 -45.60 73.60 28.54
C VAL A 408 -45.88 74.23 29.90
N ILE A 409 -45.11 73.86 30.94
CA ILE A 409 -45.25 74.44 32.29
C ILE A 409 -45.05 75.95 32.27
N GLU A 410 -44.05 76.46 31.54
CA GLU A 410 -43.79 77.90 31.42
C GLU A 410 -44.96 78.64 30.74
N LEU A 411 -45.50 78.08 29.65
CA LEU A 411 -46.67 78.64 28.97
C LEU A 411 -47.92 78.61 29.85
N GLU A 412 -48.16 77.54 30.61
CA GLU A 412 -49.25 77.46 31.58
C GLU A 412 -49.13 78.55 32.67
N GLN A 413 -47.91 78.80 33.17
CA GLN A 413 -47.66 79.89 34.12
C GLN A 413 -47.89 81.28 33.51
N GLN A 414 -47.49 81.50 32.26
CA GLN A 414 -47.76 82.75 31.55
C GLN A 414 -49.26 82.96 31.37
N LEU A 415 -49.99 81.92 30.98
CA LEU A 415 -51.43 81.93 30.80
C LEU A 415 -52.16 82.19 32.14
N ALA A 416 -51.68 81.61 33.24
CA ALA A 416 -52.21 81.90 34.58
C ALA A 416 -51.98 83.37 34.98
N LYS A 417 -50.78 83.90 34.78
CA LYS A 417 -50.46 85.32 35.04
C LYS A 417 -51.28 86.27 34.18
N GLU A 418 -51.51 85.92 32.91
CA GLU A 418 -52.33 86.73 31.99
C GLU A 418 -53.81 86.68 32.38
N LYS A 419 -54.32 85.51 32.77
CA LYS A 419 -55.66 85.37 33.37
C LYS A 419 -55.81 86.23 34.62
N GLU A 420 -54.85 86.21 35.55
CA GLU A 420 -54.85 87.08 36.74
C GLU A 420 -54.83 88.57 36.36
N LYS A 421 -54.00 88.98 35.38
CA LYS A 421 -53.99 90.36 34.86
C LYS A 421 -55.35 90.76 34.26
N MET A 422 -55.99 89.87 33.51
CA MET A 422 -57.30 90.11 32.90
C MET A 422 -58.41 90.17 33.96
N LEU A 423 -58.37 89.30 34.97
CA LEU A 423 -59.29 89.30 36.11
C LEU A 423 -59.13 90.56 36.97
N ALA A 424 -57.90 91.04 37.18
CA ALA A 424 -57.63 92.29 37.87
C ALA A 424 -58.07 93.54 37.08
N ARG A 425 -58.20 93.42 35.75
CA ARG A 425 -58.62 94.52 34.87
C ARG A 425 -60.15 94.67 34.75
N ASN A 426 -60.93 93.64 35.11
CA ASN A 426 -62.37 93.62 34.88
C ASN A 426 -63.16 93.09 36.09
N GLN A 427 -63.57 94.00 36.98
CA GLN A 427 -64.86 93.97 37.68
C GLN A 427 -65.32 95.41 37.94
N PRO A 428 -66.63 95.75 37.97
CA PRO A 428 -67.86 94.96 37.72
C PRO A 428 -68.67 95.55 36.51
N LEU A 429 -69.72 94.97 35.92
CA LEU A 429 -71.05 94.50 36.35
C LEU A 429 -71.53 93.55 35.22
N GLY A 430 -72.15 92.39 35.44
CA GLY A 430 -73.48 92.20 36.04
C GLY A 430 -74.49 91.77 34.96
N LEU A 431 -75.24 90.68 35.22
CA LEU A 431 -76.46 90.20 34.55
C LEU A 431 -76.29 89.58 33.15
N ASN A 432 -77.09 88.63 32.65
CA ASN A 432 -77.95 87.54 33.14
C ASN A 432 -78.48 86.84 31.85
N HIS A 433 -79.09 85.65 31.97
CA HIS A 433 -79.84 84.85 30.95
C HIS A 433 -79.05 83.75 30.19
N GLN A 434 -79.34 82.44 30.36
CA GLN A 434 -80.50 81.64 29.87
C GLN A 434 -80.51 81.56 28.33
N SER A 435 -80.55 80.44 27.59
CA SER A 435 -80.99 79.03 27.79
C SER A 435 -80.39 78.17 26.63
N SER A 436 -79.99 76.91 26.84
CA SER A 436 -80.71 75.64 26.53
C SER A 436 -80.38 74.91 25.20
N SER A 437 -80.28 73.58 25.34
CA SER A 437 -80.47 72.49 24.37
C SER A 437 -79.23 71.96 23.64
N SER A 438 -79.02 70.67 23.35
CA SER A 438 -79.47 69.34 23.84
C SER A 438 -78.83 68.32 22.86
N LEU A 439 -78.62 67.06 23.30
CA LEU A 439 -78.33 65.83 22.50
C LEU A 439 -76.90 65.71 21.92
N ALA A 440 -76.24 64.55 21.86
CA ALA A 440 -76.47 63.19 22.37
C ALA A 440 -75.14 62.40 22.26
N LEU A 441 -75.01 61.37 23.11
CA LEU A 441 -74.03 60.26 23.06
C LEU A 441 -74.12 59.46 21.73
N PRO A 442 -73.11 58.65 21.37
CA PRO A 442 -73.06 57.27 21.85
C PRO A 442 -71.68 56.74 22.23
N SER A 443 -71.72 55.79 23.18
CA SER A 443 -70.70 54.79 23.49
C SER A 443 -70.91 53.56 22.60
N THR A 444 -69.82 52.83 22.28
CA THR A 444 -69.67 51.36 22.02
C THR A 444 -68.37 51.17 21.21
N GLU A 445 -67.63 50.07 21.17
CA GLU A 445 -67.49 48.81 21.91
C GLU A 445 -66.20 48.16 21.39
N SER A 446 -65.66 47.25 22.19
CA SER A 446 -64.60 46.29 21.91
C SER A 446 -64.78 45.48 20.61
N ARG A 447 -63.68 45.08 19.93
CA ARG A 447 -63.58 43.74 19.33
C ARG A 447 -62.15 43.29 19.06
N SER A 448 -61.89 42.07 19.50
CA SER A 448 -60.70 41.23 19.34
C SER A 448 -60.55 40.63 17.93
N GLU A 449 -59.44 39.89 17.75
CA GLU A 449 -59.22 38.74 16.83
C GLU A 449 -58.45 38.95 15.50
N GLN A 450 -57.23 38.39 15.47
CA GLN A 450 -56.87 37.15 14.72
C GLN A 450 -56.23 37.25 13.31
N LEU A 451 -54.96 36.82 13.28
CA LEU A 451 -54.23 35.97 12.31
C LEU A 451 -54.63 35.93 10.81
N GLN A 452 -53.66 36.25 9.93
CA GLN A 452 -53.12 35.43 8.81
C GLN A 452 -52.20 36.33 7.94
N GLU A 453 -50.91 36.04 7.78
CA GLU A 453 -50.30 35.14 6.77
C GLU A 453 -50.55 35.58 5.32
N VAL A 454 -49.61 36.32 4.72
CA VAL A 454 -49.32 36.33 3.27
C VAL A 454 -47.82 36.57 3.02
N SER A 455 -47.24 35.66 2.23
CA SER A 455 -45.86 35.57 1.73
C SER A 455 -45.38 36.74 0.83
N PRO A 456 -44.07 36.84 0.53
CA PRO A 456 -43.45 37.97 -0.17
C PRO A 456 -43.34 37.77 -1.69
N PRO A 457 -43.14 38.84 -2.49
CA PRO A 457 -42.59 38.72 -3.83
C PRO A 457 -41.08 39.01 -3.87
N LEU A 458 -40.40 38.18 -4.66
CA LEU A 458 -39.10 38.44 -5.27
C LEU A 458 -39.10 39.78 -6.01
N GLU A 459 -38.03 40.57 -5.88
CA GLU A 459 -37.44 41.19 -7.07
C GLU A 459 -35.95 41.52 -6.89
N GLN A 460 -35.19 41.07 -7.87
CA GLN A 460 -33.76 41.24 -8.07
C GLN A 460 -33.47 42.57 -8.75
N LYS A 461 -32.43 43.28 -8.31
CA LYS A 461 -31.55 44.19 -9.10
C LYS A 461 -30.66 44.94 -8.11
N GLU A 462 -29.41 45.29 -8.38
CA GLU A 462 -28.46 45.01 -9.44
C GLU A 462 -27.12 45.46 -8.82
N VAL A 463 -26.07 44.67 -8.99
CA VAL A 463 -24.73 44.95 -8.46
C VAL A 463 -24.05 45.99 -9.35
N LYS A 464 -23.48 47.04 -8.75
CA LYS A 464 -22.47 47.90 -9.38
C LYS A 464 -21.28 48.15 -8.45
N GLU A 465 -20.11 48.06 -9.05
CA GLU A 465 -18.78 47.90 -8.48
C GLU A 465 -18.13 49.16 -7.86
N ASN A 466 -17.38 48.93 -6.76
CA ASN A 466 -16.05 49.48 -6.36
C ASN A 466 -15.77 51.01 -6.22
N PRO A 467 -14.60 51.45 -5.69
CA PRO A 467 -13.62 50.82 -4.76
C PRO A 467 -13.12 51.77 -3.61
N LYS A 468 -12.14 51.28 -2.83
CA LYS A 468 -11.17 51.95 -1.91
C LYS A 468 -11.62 52.26 -0.48
N GLU A 469 -10.97 51.63 0.50
CA GLU A 469 -9.92 52.28 1.30
C GLU A 469 -9.18 51.31 2.24
N GLN A 470 -7.94 51.70 2.56
CA GLN A 470 -6.84 50.99 3.22
C GLN A 470 -6.83 51.20 4.76
N PRO A 471 -5.88 50.61 5.53
CA PRO A 471 -6.16 49.99 6.82
C PRO A 471 -5.81 50.87 8.05
N GLY A 472 -6.51 50.60 9.15
CA GLY A 472 -6.29 51.22 10.46
C GLY A 472 -6.05 50.18 11.57
N GLN A 473 -4.96 50.39 12.27
CA GLN A 473 -4.27 49.61 13.29
C GLN A 473 -4.99 49.49 14.67
N LEU A 474 -4.59 48.48 15.46
CA LEU A 474 -4.43 48.45 16.94
C LEU A 474 -5.43 47.68 17.84
N LYS A 475 -4.82 46.67 18.50
CA LYS A 475 -4.79 46.36 19.96
C LYS A 475 -5.99 45.73 20.69
N SER A 476 -5.67 44.50 21.14
CA SER A 476 -5.58 44.04 22.54
C SER A 476 -6.82 43.49 23.26
N GLY A 477 -6.62 42.28 23.81
CA GLY A 477 -7.30 41.71 24.97
C GLY A 477 -8.69 41.13 24.67
N SER A 478 -9.22 40.15 25.38
CA SER A 478 -8.73 39.19 26.35
C SER A 478 -9.93 38.27 26.62
N GLN A 479 -9.68 36.97 26.76
CA GLN A 479 -10.39 35.93 27.54
C GLN A 479 -11.91 36.02 27.86
N ILE A 480 -12.54 34.84 27.82
CA ILE A 480 -13.55 34.25 28.76
C ILE A 480 -14.63 33.54 27.91
N SER A 481 -14.49 32.26 27.56
CA SER A 481 -14.88 31.04 28.31
C SER A 481 -16.38 30.73 28.42
N SER A 482 -16.72 29.49 28.06
CA SER A 482 -17.88 28.69 28.50
C SER A 482 -19.22 29.00 27.78
N SER A 483 -20.14 28.08 27.47
CA SER A 483 -20.32 26.69 27.87
C SER A 483 -21.15 25.89 26.84
N GLN A 484 -20.71 24.65 26.72
CA GLN A 484 -21.32 23.41 26.25
C GLN A 484 -22.82 23.21 26.53
N THR A 485 -23.60 22.84 25.49
CA THR A 485 -24.78 21.96 25.64
C THR A 485 -24.88 20.98 24.46
N HIS A 486 -25.07 19.70 24.78
CA HIS A 486 -25.10 18.56 23.84
C HIS A 486 -26.49 18.39 23.18
N PRO A 487 -26.56 17.91 21.91
CA PRO A 487 -27.80 17.80 21.14
C PRO A 487 -28.50 16.44 21.24
N LYS A 488 -29.83 16.46 21.08
CA LYS A 488 -30.70 15.28 20.94
C LYS A 488 -30.53 14.61 19.56
N LYS A 489 -30.24 13.30 19.59
CA LYS A 489 -30.07 12.40 18.43
C LYS A 489 -31.37 12.26 17.62
N ARG A 490 -31.38 12.76 16.38
CA ARG A 490 -32.25 12.28 15.30
C ARG A 490 -31.53 11.14 14.58
N ARG A 491 -32.16 9.96 14.53
CA ARG A 491 -31.73 8.82 13.71
C ARG A 491 -31.98 9.15 12.25
N THR A 492 -30.94 9.53 11.53
CA THR A 492 -30.92 9.54 10.07
C THR A 492 -30.59 8.13 9.58
N HIS A 493 -31.46 7.57 8.73
CA HIS A 493 -31.10 6.41 7.92
C HIS A 493 -29.99 6.87 6.96
N ARG A 494 -28.73 6.61 7.32
CA ARG A 494 -27.59 6.70 6.39
C ARG A 494 -27.81 5.64 5.33
N SER A 495 -28.08 6.07 4.09
CA SER A 495 -27.77 5.23 2.93
C SER A 495 -26.28 4.93 3.01
N ARG A 496 -25.94 3.64 3.15
CA ARG A 496 -24.55 3.20 3.10
C ARG A 496 -23.99 3.66 1.75
N SER A 497 -22.86 4.35 1.78
CA SER A 497 -22.14 4.71 0.56
C SER A 497 -21.83 3.42 -0.20
N ALA A 498 -21.83 3.46 -1.53
CA ALA A 498 -21.40 2.34 -2.37
C ALA A 498 -20.01 1.79 -1.96
N GLU A 499 -19.19 2.64 -1.33
CA GLU A 499 -17.90 2.28 -0.76
C GLU A 499 -18.01 1.39 0.50
N GLU A 500 -19.01 1.59 1.36
CA GLU A 500 -19.25 0.71 2.51
C GLU A 500 -19.74 -0.67 2.06
N GLU A 501 -20.53 -0.75 0.98
CA GLU A 501 -20.93 -2.04 0.39
C GLU A 501 -19.76 -2.77 -0.27
N LEU A 502 -18.82 -2.04 -0.89
CA LEU A 502 -17.57 -2.58 -1.41
C LEU A 502 -16.65 -3.12 -0.30
N VAL A 503 -16.48 -2.38 0.80
CA VAL A 503 -15.71 -2.86 1.95
C VAL A 503 -16.38 -4.09 2.59
N HIS A 504 -17.71 -4.11 2.64
CA HIS A 504 -18.44 -5.22 3.25
C HIS A 504 -18.42 -6.49 2.39
N SER A 505 -18.56 -6.36 1.07
CA SER A 505 -18.42 -7.44 0.09
C SER A 505 -16.98 -7.99 0.06
N TRP A 506 -15.97 -7.13 0.16
CA TRP A 506 -14.56 -7.55 0.22
C TRP A 506 -14.24 -8.34 1.49
N ARG A 507 -14.77 -7.93 2.66
CA ARG A 507 -14.67 -8.72 3.91
C ARG A 507 -15.41 -10.06 3.84
N LYS A 508 -16.42 -10.18 2.99
CA LYS A 508 -17.13 -11.45 2.75
C LYS A 508 -16.27 -12.38 1.88
N VAL A 509 -15.72 -11.88 0.78
CA VAL A 509 -14.80 -12.64 -0.09
C VAL A 509 -13.56 -13.10 0.67
N ARG A 510 -12.98 -12.25 1.53
CA ARG A 510 -11.83 -12.62 2.37
C ARG A 510 -12.15 -13.76 3.35
N ARG A 511 -13.37 -13.80 3.91
CA ARG A 511 -13.80 -14.89 4.80
C ARG A 511 -13.98 -16.20 4.04
N GLU A 512 -14.63 -16.15 2.88
CA GLU A 512 -14.79 -17.30 1.98
C GLU A 512 -13.43 -17.84 1.52
N PHE A 513 -12.49 -16.95 1.18
CA PHE A 513 -11.13 -17.33 0.82
C PHE A 513 -10.40 -18.02 1.98
N ILE A 514 -10.46 -17.47 3.20
CA ILE A 514 -9.83 -18.09 4.38
C ILE A 514 -10.46 -19.44 4.72
N SER A 515 -11.77 -19.62 4.52
CA SER A 515 -12.41 -20.94 4.74
C SER A 515 -12.00 -22.01 3.75
N LEU A 516 -11.41 -21.66 2.59
CA LEU A 516 -10.85 -22.64 1.65
C LEU A 516 -9.46 -23.14 2.05
N PHE A 517 -8.85 -22.57 3.09
CA PHE A 517 -7.54 -22.98 3.63
C PHE A 517 -7.61 -23.64 5.02
N ARG A 518 -8.81 -23.78 5.59
CA ARG A 518 -9.09 -24.71 6.70
C ARG A 518 -9.61 -26.01 6.12
#